data_AF-A0A7Y3XXX2-F1
#
_entry.id   AF-A0A7Y3XXX2-F1
#
_cell.length_a   1.000
_cell.length_b   1.000
_cell.length_c   1.000
_cell.angle_alpha   90.00
_cell.angle_beta   90.00
_cell.angle_gamma   90.00
#
_symmetry.space_group_name_H-M   'P 1'
#
loop_
_entity.id
_entity.type
_entity.pdbx_description
1 polymer ?
#
loop_
_entity_poly.entity_id
_entity_poly.type
_entity_poly.pdbx_seq_one_letter_code
_entity_poly.pdbx_strand_id
1 'polypeptide(L)'
;MKTYIIAILITDLILGVVPAKIAEKKGKDFWKWYLYGISLFFFAMIHAIVLPEQSEQIKKLNFIDVYTTNEIKYLDIDCPIEVTGYKIKISEDKSQLICVIDFFNLSEKIVSAVEVNLTCYNSFNEKISNPYGNEITSLIQDQYGKCKEHFGTDTSINLSNYLDTRMVDITVRKVLFSDNTIWERADNNSCYINNKNLMNNELLATLKNVEGEDAKYYLSMTKDTWTCVCGRINNLEDKFCIKCNRNKEYMLKNYADSNSLEKRVDEIKQQEKTNKII
;
A
#
# COMPACT_ATOMS: atom_id res chain seq x y z
N MET A 1 57.01 -22.66 -9.58
CA MET A 1 56.69 -21.25 -9.90
C MET A 1 55.37 -21.11 -10.65
N LYS A 2 55.20 -21.72 -11.84
CA LYS A 2 53.94 -21.63 -12.62
C LYS A 2 52.68 -22.12 -11.86
N THR A 3 52.74 -23.27 -11.18
CA THR A 3 51.60 -23.81 -10.40
C THR A 3 51.18 -22.91 -9.25
N TYR A 4 52.13 -22.24 -8.61
CA TYR A 4 51.88 -21.33 -7.49
C TYR A 4 51.21 -20.04 -7.96
N ILE A 5 51.66 -19.48 -9.08
CA ILE A 5 51.04 -18.31 -9.71
C ILE A 5 49.59 -18.64 -10.14
N ILE A 6 49.37 -19.81 -10.73
CA ILE A 6 48.02 -20.28 -11.10
C ILE A 6 47.13 -20.41 -9.86
N ALA A 7 47.64 -20.97 -8.77
CA ALA A 7 46.89 -21.11 -7.52
C ALA A 7 46.50 -19.75 -6.91
N ILE A 8 47.40 -18.76 -6.95
CA ILE A 8 47.10 -17.39 -6.50
C ILE A 8 45.99 -16.76 -7.35
N LEU A 9 46.11 -16.83 -8.68
CA LEU A 9 45.11 -16.26 -9.58
C LEU A 9 43.73 -16.89 -9.39
N ILE A 10 43.66 -18.21 -9.18
CA ILE A 10 42.41 -18.92 -8.87
C ILE A 10 41.84 -18.43 -7.53
N THR A 11 42.70 -18.22 -6.53
CA THR A 11 42.28 -17.73 -5.21
C THR A 11 41.72 -16.32 -5.29
N ASP A 12 42.36 -15.41 -6.02
CA ASP A 12 41.89 -14.02 -6.19
C ASP A 12 40.55 -13.95 -6.94
N LEU A 13 40.36 -14.81 -7.96
CA LEU A 13 39.08 -14.95 -8.67
C LEU A 13 37.94 -15.36 -7.73
N ILE A 14 38.19 -16.30 -6.81
CA ILE A 14 37.18 -16.75 -5.85
C ILE A 14 36.92 -15.67 -4.79
N LEU A 15 37.99 -15.08 -4.24
CA LEU A 15 37.91 -14.09 -3.17
C LEU A 15 37.20 -12.81 -3.59
N GLY A 16 37.35 -12.37 -4.85
CA GLY A 16 36.68 -11.18 -5.38
C GLY A 16 35.14 -11.21 -5.28
N VAL A 17 34.53 -12.39 -5.18
CA VAL A 17 33.07 -12.54 -5.03
C VAL A 17 32.56 -11.96 -3.70
N VAL A 18 33.36 -12.05 -2.62
CA VAL A 18 32.93 -11.64 -1.27
C VAL A 18 32.64 -10.14 -1.19
N PRO A 19 33.58 -9.22 -1.50
CA PRO A 19 33.28 -7.79 -1.49
C PRO A 19 32.20 -7.41 -2.51
N ALA A 20 32.13 -8.12 -3.65
CA ALA A 20 31.10 -7.89 -4.66
C ALA A 20 29.69 -8.20 -4.15
N LYS A 21 29.49 -9.33 -3.45
CA LYS A 21 28.20 -9.68 -2.84
C LYS A 21 27.79 -8.72 -1.73
N ILE A 22 28.74 -8.23 -0.94
CA ILE A 22 28.46 -7.23 0.11
C ILE A 22 28.00 -5.92 -0.53
N ALA A 23 28.69 -5.45 -1.56
CA ALA A 23 28.33 -4.22 -2.27
C ALA A 23 27.00 -4.35 -3.02
N GLU A 24 26.72 -5.51 -3.62
CA GLU A 24 25.45 -5.83 -4.29
C GLU A 24 24.27 -5.74 -3.31
N LYS A 25 24.39 -6.30 -2.10
CA LYS A 25 23.37 -6.16 -1.04
C LYS A 25 23.12 -4.70 -0.63
N LYS A 26 24.08 -3.81 -0.87
CA LYS A 26 23.98 -2.36 -0.63
C LYS A 26 23.63 -1.56 -1.89
N GLY A 27 23.14 -2.23 -2.93
CA GLY A 27 22.63 -1.64 -4.17
C GLY A 27 23.70 -1.21 -5.17
N LYS A 28 24.91 -1.80 -5.13
CA LYS A 28 25.98 -1.54 -6.12
C LYS A 28 26.07 -2.63 -7.18
N ASP A 29 26.59 -2.29 -8.35
CA ASP A 29 26.79 -3.23 -9.46
C ASP A 29 27.80 -4.33 -9.09
N PHE A 30 27.39 -5.60 -9.23
CA PHE A 30 28.20 -6.76 -8.88
C PHE A 30 29.50 -6.84 -9.69
N TRP A 31 29.44 -6.66 -11.03
CA TRP A 31 30.59 -6.90 -11.91
C TRP A 31 31.69 -5.87 -11.72
N LYS A 32 31.32 -4.60 -11.51
CA LYS A 32 32.29 -3.54 -11.19
C LYS A 32 33.02 -3.83 -9.87
N TRP A 33 32.28 -4.29 -8.85
CA TRP A 33 32.88 -4.62 -7.55
C TRP A 33 33.64 -5.95 -7.55
N TYR A 34 33.23 -6.91 -8.38
CA TYR A 34 33.96 -8.16 -8.56
C TYR A 34 35.33 -7.93 -9.19
N LEU A 35 35.39 -7.12 -10.26
CA LEU A 35 36.66 -6.75 -10.90
C LEU A 35 37.57 -5.96 -9.94
N TYR A 36 36.97 -5.06 -9.14
CA TYR A 36 37.70 -4.35 -8.09
C TYR A 36 38.23 -5.28 -6.99
N GLY A 37 37.43 -6.27 -6.59
CA GLY A 37 37.78 -7.29 -5.60
C GLY A 37 38.91 -8.21 -6.04
N ILE A 38 38.91 -8.65 -7.31
CA ILE A 38 40.02 -9.45 -7.88
C ILE A 38 41.32 -8.63 -7.90
N SER A 39 41.24 -7.34 -8.20
CA SER A 39 42.42 -6.49 -8.38
C SER A 39 43.04 -6.05 -7.04
N LEU A 40 42.22 -5.73 -6.04
CA LEU A 40 42.63 -5.11 -4.78
C LEU A 40 41.79 -5.61 -3.59
N PHE A 41 41.80 -6.91 -3.35
CA PHE A 41 40.91 -7.59 -2.40
C PHE A 41 40.77 -6.89 -1.03
N PHE A 42 41.86 -6.61 -0.33
CA PHE A 42 41.80 -6.02 1.01
C PHE A 42 41.14 -4.63 1.03
N PHE A 43 41.45 -3.77 0.04
CA PHE A 43 40.85 -2.44 -0.07
C PHE A 43 39.37 -2.53 -0.49
N ALA A 44 39.06 -3.41 -1.44
CA ALA A 44 37.68 -3.66 -1.85
C ALA A 44 36.82 -4.18 -0.68
N MET A 45 37.38 -5.03 0.17
CA MET A 45 36.70 -5.52 1.37
C MET A 45 36.38 -4.39 2.36
N ILE A 46 37.37 -3.57 2.70
CA ILE A 46 37.18 -2.43 3.61
C ILE A 46 36.13 -1.47 3.05
N HIS A 47 36.23 -1.10 1.76
CA HIS A 47 35.26 -0.21 1.14
C HIS A 47 33.86 -0.83 1.10
N ALA A 48 33.71 -2.11 0.77
CA ALA A 48 32.40 -2.78 0.75
C ALA A 48 31.73 -2.79 2.14
N ILE A 49 32.52 -2.97 3.20
CA ILE A 49 32.02 -2.94 4.59
C ILE A 49 31.59 -1.51 4.98
N VAL A 50 32.39 -0.50 4.64
CA VAL A 50 32.15 0.91 5.01
C VAL A 50 31.06 1.57 4.15
N LEU A 51 30.69 0.98 3.00
CA LEU A 51 29.58 1.49 2.20
C LEU A 51 28.31 1.67 3.06
N PRO A 52 27.63 2.82 2.96
CA PRO A 52 26.37 3.02 3.68
C PRO A 52 25.33 2.01 3.21
N GLU A 53 24.38 1.67 4.09
CA GLU A 53 23.27 0.82 3.69
C GLU A 53 22.43 1.50 2.59
N GLN A 54 21.77 0.70 1.76
CA GLN A 54 20.91 1.24 0.69
C GLN A 54 19.79 2.12 1.28
N SER A 55 19.24 1.73 2.43
CA SER A 55 18.23 2.49 3.19
C SER A 55 18.71 3.90 3.57
N GLU A 56 19.96 4.04 4.01
CA GLU A 56 20.58 5.34 4.36
C GLU A 56 20.87 6.20 3.13
N GLN A 57 21.26 5.58 2.02
CA GLN A 57 21.45 6.28 0.75
C GLN A 57 20.11 6.84 0.22
N ILE A 58 19.05 6.04 0.30
CA ILE A 58 17.68 6.43 -0.07
C ILE A 58 17.20 7.63 0.75
N LYS A 59 17.48 7.68 2.07
CA LYS A 59 17.07 8.82 2.93
C LYS A 59 17.62 10.19 2.48
N LYS A 60 18.72 10.22 1.72
CA LYS A 60 19.32 11.47 1.22
C LYS A 60 18.77 11.92 -0.13
N LEU A 61 18.02 11.05 -0.81
CA LEU A 61 17.46 11.37 -2.12
C LEU A 61 16.19 12.21 -1.95
N ASN A 62 16.08 13.20 -2.82
CA ASN A 62 14.81 13.89 -3.03
C ASN A 62 13.94 13.03 -3.94
N PHE A 63 12.70 12.79 -3.50
CA PHE A 63 11.72 12.00 -4.22
C PHE A 63 10.59 12.89 -4.75
N ILE A 64 10.17 12.60 -5.98
CA ILE A 64 9.03 13.25 -6.63
C ILE A 64 7.94 12.18 -6.82
N ASP A 65 6.70 12.53 -6.47
CA ASP A 65 5.53 11.67 -6.71
C ASP A 65 5.29 11.59 -8.23
N VAL A 66 5.45 10.40 -8.83
CA VAL A 66 5.17 10.16 -10.27
C VAL A 66 3.78 9.57 -10.50
N TYR A 67 3.17 9.03 -9.44
CA TYR A 67 1.81 8.53 -9.45
C TYR A 67 1.24 8.60 -8.03
N THR A 68 -0.02 8.97 -7.90
CA THR A 68 -0.76 8.94 -6.63
C THR A 68 -2.19 8.56 -6.95
N THR A 69 -2.74 7.59 -6.20
CA THR A 69 -4.15 7.23 -6.29
C THR A 69 -4.72 6.93 -4.92
N ASN A 70 -5.99 7.31 -4.74
CA ASN A 70 -6.85 6.87 -3.64
C ASN A 70 -8.02 6.01 -4.16
N GLU A 71 -7.97 5.61 -5.43
CA GLU A 71 -8.99 4.83 -6.11
C GLU A 71 -8.51 3.39 -6.24
N ILE A 72 -8.78 2.61 -5.19
CA ILE A 72 -8.47 1.18 -5.17
C ILE A 72 -9.64 0.42 -5.79
N LYS A 73 -9.37 -0.24 -6.92
CA LYS A 73 -10.39 -0.86 -7.77
C LYS A 73 -10.91 -2.19 -7.21
N TYR A 74 -10.01 -3.01 -6.67
CA TYR A 74 -10.31 -4.35 -6.18
C TYR A 74 -10.21 -4.37 -4.67
N LEU A 75 -11.26 -4.86 -4.03
CA LEU A 75 -11.36 -4.93 -2.58
C LEU A 75 -11.64 -6.35 -2.12
N ASP A 76 -10.83 -6.82 -1.18
CA ASP A 76 -11.07 -8.02 -0.41
C ASP A 76 -11.86 -7.62 0.85
N ILE A 77 -13.13 -8.03 0.93
CA ILE A 77 -14.01 -7.60 2.01
C ILE A 77 -13.68 -8.27 3.35
N ASP A 78 -13.05 -9.44 3.30
CA ASP A 78 -12.64 -10.22 4.48
C ASP A 78 -11.25 -9.80 4.98
N CYS A 79 -10.53 -9.00 4.21
CA CYS A 79 -9.24 -8.46 4.62
C CYS A 79 -9.43 -7.49 5.80
N PRO A 80 -8.73 -7.69 6.93
CA PRO A 80 -8.88 -6.89 8.14
C PRO A 80 -8.21 -5.51 8.03
N ILE A 81 -7.54 -5.24 6.91
CA ILE A 81 -7.01 -3.94 6.56
C ILE A 81 -7.48 -3.56 5.15
N GLU A 82 -7.65 -2.28 4.89
CA GLU A 82 -8.03 -1.76 3.59
C GLU A 82 -6.86 -0.97 3.02
N VAL A 83 -6.45 -1.25 1.78
CA VAL A 83 -5.59 -0.33 1.03
C VAL A 83 -6.45 0.87 0.65
N THR A 84 -6.09 2.06 1.13
CA THR A 84 -6.84 3.30 0.86
C THR A 84 -6.22 4.12 -0.27
N GLY A 85 -4.94 3.90 -0.54
CA GLY A 85 -4.22 4.57 -1.62
C GLY A 85 -2.76 4.13 -1.67
N TYR A 86 -2.05 4.59 -2.70
CA TYR A 86 -0.61 4.47 -2.77
C TYR A 86 0.01 5.57 -3.61
N LYS A 87 1.31 5.76 -3.41
CA LYS A 87 2.15 6.71 -4.15
C LYS A 87 3.34 5.98 -4.71
N ILE A 88 3.65 6.21 -5.97
CA ILE A 88 4.94 5.81 -6.56
C ILE A 88 5.79 7.07 -6.63
N LYS A 89 7.00 6.99 -6.08
CA LYS A 89 7.94 8.10 -6.07
C LYS A 89 9.23 7.69 -6.73
N ILE A 90 9.78 8.59 -7.55
CA ILE A 90 11.09 8.40 -8.17
C ILE A 90 12.07 9.42 -7.59
N SER A 91 13.32 9.01 -7.42
CA SER A 91 14.39 9.97 -7.08
C SER A 91 14.68 10.90 -8.26
N GLU A 92 15.14 12.12 -7.97
CA GLU A 92 15.46 13.12 -9.02
C GLU A 92 16.49 12.62 -10.05
N ASP A 93 17.46 11.82 -9.60
CA ASP A 93 18.47 11.19 -10.45
C ASP A 93 17.95 9.96 -11.22
N LYS A 94 16.67 9.62 -11.04
CA LYS A 94 15.96 8.47 -11.64
C LYS A 94 16.57 7.10 -11.30
N SER A 95 17.39 7.02 -10.25
CA SER A 95 18.08 5.78 -9.87
C SER A 95 17.30 4.92 -8.90
N GLN A 96 16.35 5.49 -8.16
CA GLN A 96 15.52 4.78 -7.17
C GLN A 96 14.04 5.01 -7.47
N LEU A 97 13.26 3.94 -7.36
CA LEU A 97 11.80 3.99 -7.41
C LEU A 97 11.26 3.32 -6.15
N ILE A 98 10.31 3.98 -5.49
CA ILE A 98 9.68 3.47 -4.27
C ILE A 98 8.16 3.55 -4.35
N CYS A 99 7.49 2.63 -3.66
CA CYS A 99 6.04 2.66 -3.44
C CYS A 99 5.75 2.88 -1.96
N VAL A 100 4.88 3.85 -1.67
CA VAL A 100 4.36 4.12 -0.31
C VAL A 100 2.88 3.79 -0.33
N ILE A 101 2.45 2.88 0.53
CA ILE A 101 1.07 2.40 0.58
C ILE A 101 0.41 2.97 1.84
N ASP A 102 -0.80 3.49 1.68
CA ASP A 102 -1.66 3.90 2.78
C ASP A 102 -2.66 2.78 3.07
N PHE A 103 -2.64 2.29 4.31
CA PHE A 103 -3.57 1.29 4.81
C PHE A 103 -4.48 1.89 5.86
N PHE A 104 -5.70 1.37 5.95
CA PHE A 104 -6.60 1.61 7.07
C PHE A 104 -6.85 0.30 7.82
N ASN A 105 -6.61 0.27 9.13
CA ASN A 105 -6.88 -0.91 9.93
C ASN A 105 -8.37 -1.02 10.26
N LEU A 106 -9.06 -2.00 9.66
CA LEU A 106 -10.48 -2.24 9.90
C LEU A 106 -10.74 -3.06 11.16
N SER A 107 -9.71 -3.66 11.74
CA SER A 107 -9.85 -4.54 12.90
C SER A 107 -9.87 -3.77 14.23
N GLU A 108 -10.28 -4.47 15.29
CA GLU A 108 -10.17 -4.01 16.68
C GLU A 108 -8.81 -4.38 17.32
N LYS A 109 -7.86 -4.88 16.53
CA LYS A 109 -6.54 -5.30 16.98
C LYS A 109 -5.46 -4.39 16.38
N ILE A 110 -4.39 -4.14 17.12
CA ILE A 110 -3.23 -3.44 16.57
C ILE A 110 -2.53 -4.36 15.58
N VAL A 111 -2.31 -3.87 14.36
CA VAL A 111 -1.51 -4.54 13.32
C VAL A 111 -0.03 -4.33 13.64
N SER A 112 0.75 -5.40 13.55
CA SER A 112 2.20 -5.41 13.81
C SER A 112 3.02 -5.63 12.54
N ALA A 113 2.52 -6.43 11.59
CA ALA A 113 3.16 -6.61 10.30
C ALA A 113 2.15 -6.94 9.19
N VAL A 114 2.50 -6.61 7.96
CA VAL A 114 1.69 -6.87 6.76
C VAL A 114 2.59 -7.42 5.67
N GLU A 115 2.19 -8.55 5.08
CA GLU A 115 2.79 -9.05 3.85
C GLU A 115 1.92 -8.65 2.66
N VAL A 116 2.51 -7.99 1.67
CA VAL A 116 1.83 -7.55 0.44
C VAL A 116 2.55 -8.09 -0.79
N ASN A 117 1.78 -8.43 -1.82
CA ASN A 117 2.26 -8.68 -3.16
C ASN A 117 1.86 -7.50 -4.06
N LEU A 118 2.82 -6.96 -4.80
CA LEU A 118 2.65 -5.86 -5.75
C LEU A 118 2.87 -6.39 -7.16
N THR A 119 1.90 -6.18 -8.04
CA THR A 119 2.04 -6.40 -9.49
C THR A 119 2.31 -5.07 -10.17
N CYS A 120 3.43 -4.95 -10.87
CA CYS A 120 3.90 -3.70 -11.45
C CYS A 120 3.44 -3.50 -12.91
N TYR A 121 2.99 -2.28 -13.23
CA TYR A 121 2.59 -1.87 -14.58
C TYR A 121 3.25 -0.55 -15.00
N ASN A 122 3.47 -0.37 -16.30
CA ASN A 122 3.96 0.89 -16.89
C ASN A 122 2.81 1.92 -17.08
N SER A 123 3.12 3.10 -17.64
CA SER A 123 2.12 4.14 -17.94
C SER A 123 1.00 3.71 -18.89
N PHE A 124 1.21 2.64 -19.66
CA PHE A 124 0.26 2.10 -20.64
C PHE A 124 -0.58 0.96 -20.06
N ASN A 125 -0.51 0.71 -18.75
CA ASN A 125 -1.18 -0.40 -18.08
C ASN A 125 -0.71 -1.79 -18.55
N GLU A 126 0.51 -1.87 -19.06
CA GLU A 126 1.15 -3.13 -19.45
C GLU A 126 2.02 -3.61 -18.28
N LYS A 127 2.01 -4.93 -18.03
CA LYS A 127 2.85 -5.53 -17.00
C LYS A 127 4.32 -5.25 -17.29
N ILE A 128 5.09 -4.87 -16.26
CA ILE A 128 6.54 -4.72 -16.40
C ILE A 128 7.15 -6.07 -16.78
N SER A 129 7.96 -6.09 -17.83
CA SER A 129 8.70 -7.27 -18.26
C SER A 129 10.18 -7.01 -18.00
N ASN A 130 10.72 -7.61 -16.93
CA ASN A 130 12.13 -7.56 -16.61
C ASN A 130 12.61 -8.95 -16.10
N PRO A 131 13.93 -9.17 -15.93
CA PRO A 131 14.47 -10.45 -15.47
C PRO A 131 14.00 -10.91 -14.08
N TYR A 132 13.47 -9.99 -13.26
CA TYR A 132 12.93 -10.24 -11.93
C TYR A 132 11.41 -10.51 -11.95
N GLY A 133 10.80 -10.57 -13.13
CA GLY A 133 9.36 -10.74 -13.32
C GLY A 133 8.58 -9.44 -13.26
N ASN A 134 7.32 -9.52 -12.82
CA ASN A 134 6.41 -8.37 -12.73
C ASN A 134 5.77 -8.24 -11.34
N GLU A 135 6.15 -9.09 -10.39
CA GLU A 135 5.58 -9.17 -9.05
C GLU A 135 6.66 -9.05 -7.99
N ILE A 136 6.32 -8.42 -6.87
CA ILE A 136 7.21 -8.21 -5.73
C ILE A 136 6.43 -8.54 -4.46
N THR A 137 6.98 -9.40 -3.62
CA THR A 137 6.45 -9.61 -2.26
C THR A 137 7.26 -8.76 -1.29
N SER A 138 6.57 -7.99 -0.46
CA SER A 138 7.19 -7.13 0.54
C SER A 138 6.56 -7.37 1.91
N LEU A 139 7.41 -7.44 2.92
CA LEU A 139 7.02 -7.55 4.31
C LEU A 139 7.23 -6.19 4.99
N ILE A 140 6.14 -5.59 5.44
CA ILE A 140 6.12 -4.34 6.20
C ILE A 140 6.04 -4.73 7.67
N GLN A 141 7.09 -4.45 8.44
CA GLN A 141 7.18 -4.79 9.86
C GLN A 141 7.27 -3.53 10.72
N ASP A 142 6.98 -3.70 12.00
CA ASP A 142 7.14 -2.66 13.04
C ASP A 142 6.24 -1.44 12.84
N GLN A 143 5.26 -1.55 11.95
CA GLN A 143 4.26 -0.53 11.69
C GLN A 143 3.05 -0.75 12.58
N TYR A 144 2.93 0.07 13.62
CA TYR A 144 1.85 0.00 14.60
C TYR A 144 0.55 0.57 14.01
N GLY A 145 -0.14 -0.24 13.20
CA GLY A 145 -1.47 0.08 12.71
C GLY A 145 -2.49 -0.01 13.84
N LYS A 146 -2.78 1.11 14.51
CA LYS A 146 -3.80 1.18 15.57
C LYS A 146 -5.20 0.86 15.02
N CYS A 147 -6.08 0.42 15.91
CA CYS A 147 -7.46 0.07 15.55
C CYS A 147 -8.17 1.27 14.92
N LYS A 148 -8.82 1.08 13.77
CA LYS A 148 -9.56 2.13 13.05
C LYS A 148 -8.74 3.36 12.66
N GLU A 149 -7.44 3.20 12.46
CA GLU A 149 -6.55 4.29 12.04
C GLU A 149 -5.81 3.97 10.73
N HIS A 150 -5.30 5.02 10.09
CA HIS A 150 -4.41 4.93 8.93
C HIS A 150 -2.98 4.57 9.37
N PHE A 151 -2.25 3.80 8.56
CA PHE A 151 -0.85 3.43 8.82
C PHE A 151 -0.09 3.07 7.53
N GLY A 152 1.25 2.93 7.64
CA GLY A 152 2.13 2.45 6.57
C GLY A 152 2.71 3.53 5.65
N THR A 153 2.23 4.77 5.74
CA THR A 153 2.66 5.91 4.88
C THR A 153 4.09 6.39 5.14
N ASP A 154 4.70 5.93 6.23
CA ASP A 154 6.08 6.15 6.63
C ASP A 154 7.04 5.02 6.18
N THR A 155 6.50 3.92 5.64
CA THR A 155 7.30 2.85 5.02
C THR A 155 7.27 2.96 3.50
N SER A 156 8.42 2.70 2.89
CA SER A 156 8.58 2.62 1.44
C SER A 156 9.01 1.22 0.99
N ILE A 157 8.30 0.65 0.01
CA ILE A 157 8.68 -0.57 -0.69
C ILE A 157 9.61 -0.19 -1.85
N ASN A 158 10.77 -0.84 -1.93
CA ASN A 158 11.74 -0.59 -3.00
C ASN A 158 11.29 -1.25 -4.32
N LEU A 159 11.14 -0.45 -5.37
CA LEU A 159 10.80 -0.86 -6.73
C LEU A 159 11.95 -0.60 -7.72
N SER A 160 13.19 -0.42 -7.25
CA SER A 160 14.31 0.01 -8.09
C SER A 160 14.76 -1.03 -9.11
N ASN A 161 14.38 -2.30 -8.94
CA ASN A 161 14.53 -3.33 -9.99
C ASN A 161 13.47 -3.19 -11.10
N TYR A 162 12.47 -2.31 -10.94
CA TYR A 162 11.28 -2.13 -11.77
C TYR A 162 11.06 -0.64 -12.10
N LEU A 163 12.10 0.08 -12.54
CA LEU A 163 12.10 1.55 -12.72
C LEU A 163 11.01 2.11 -13.65
N ASP A 164 10.49 1.29 -14.57
CA ASP A 164 9.40 1.67 -15.48
C ASP A 164 8.00 1.58 -14.84
N THR A 165 7.90 1.14 -13.58
CA THR A 165 6.63 1.04 -12.85
C THR A 165 6.01 2.41 -12.65
N ARG A 166 4.75 2.56 -13.03
CA ARG A 166 3.93 3.76 -12.83
C ARG A 166 2.61 3.47 -12.15
N MET A 167 2.22 2.22 -12.06
CA MET A 167 1.05 1.76 -11.30
C MET A 167 1.34 0.40 -10.69
N VAL A 168 0.68 0.09 -9.59
CA VAL A 168 0.72 -1.25 -8.97
C VAL A 168 -0.68 -1.73 -8.63
N ASP A 169 -0.91 -3.04 -8.80
CA ASP A 169 -2.00 -3.73 -8.10
C ASP A 169 -1.43 -4.28 -6.79
N ILE A 170 -2.10 -3.99 -5.68
CA ILE A 170 -1.65 -4.38 -4.34
C ILE A 170 -2.59 -5.46 -3.81
N THR A 171 -2.00 -6.59 -3.41
CA THR A 171 -2.70 -7.68 -2.73
C THR A 171 -2.12 -7.87 -1.34
N VAL A 172 -2.94 -7.74 -0.30
CA VAL A 172 -2.56 -8.11 1.07
C VAL A 172 -2.62 -9.64 1.18
N ARG A 173 -1.51 -10.28 1.58
CA ARG A 173 -1.43 -11.74 1.74
C ARG A 173 -1.57 -12.16 3.20
N LYS A 174 -0.91 -11.44 4.11
CA LYS A 174 -0.93 -11.74 5.55
C LYS A 174 -0.98 -10.47 6.38
N VAL A 175 -1.68 -10.55 7.51
CA VAL A 175 -1.71 -9.52 8.54
C VAL A 175 -1.41 -10.18 9.88
N LEU A 176 -0.32 -9.77 10.51
CA LEU A 176 0.04 -10.16 11.88
C LEU A 176 -0.46 -9.10 12.85
N PHE A 177 -1.17 -9.52 13.88
CA PHE A 177 -1.64 -8.65 14.96
C PHE A 177 -0.71 -8.73 16.19
N SER A 178 -0.78 -7.70 17.02
CA SER A 178 -0.04 -7.59 18.29
C SER A 178 -0.31 -8.71 19.30
N ASP A 179 -1.45 -9.41 19.18
CA ASP A 179 -1.78 -10.59 19.98
C ASP A 179 -1.23 -11.90 19.36
N ASN A 180 -0.38 -11.79 18.34
CA ASN A 180 0.20 -12.89 17.55
C ASN A 180 -0.79 -13.69 16.71
N THR A 181 -2.05 -13.25 16.59
CA THR A 181 -2.96 -13.84 15.61
C THR A 181 -2.60 -13.41 14.20
N ILE A 182 -2.79 -14.30 13.24
CA ILE A 182 -2.48 -14.07 11.83
C ILE A 182 -3.77 -14.23 11.03
N TRP A 183 -4.09 -13.21 10.23
CA TRP A 183 -5.01 -13.35 9.11
C TRP A 183 -4.19 -13.65 7.86
N GLU A 184 -4.59 -14.68 7.11
CA GLU A 184 -3.98 -15.05 5.83
C GLU A 184 -5.07 -15.12 4.76
N ARG A 185 -4.79 -14.52 3.60
CA ARG A 185 -5.72 -14.45 2.49
C ARG A 185 -6.00 -15.85 1.95
N ALA A 186 -7.27 -16.23 1.82
CA ALA A 186 -7.65 -17.48 1.18
C ALA A 186 -7.54 -17.38 -0.35
N ASP A 187 -7.19 -18.49 -1.00
CA ASP A 187 -6.90 -18.54 -2.44
C ASP A 187 -8.13 -18.27 -3.34
N ASN A 188 -9.33 -18.37 -2.78
CA ASN A 188 -10.62 -18.17 -3.46
C ASN A 188 -11.35 -16.89 -3.02
N ASN A 189 -10.65 -15.93 -2.39
CA ASN A 189 -11.30 -14.70 -1.94
C ASN A 189 -11.87 -13.89 -3.10
N SER A 190 -13.15 -13.52 -2.94
CA SER A 190 -13.88 -12.71 -3.92
C SER A 190 -13.39 -11.27 -3.87
N CYS A 191 -12.95 -10.76 -5.02
CA CYS A 191 -12.59 -9.35 -5.18
C CYS A 191 -13.78 -8.58 -5.71
N TYR A 192 -14.20 -7.56 -4.97
CA TYR A 192 -15.33 -6.71 -5.38
C TYR A 192 -14.82 -5.47 -6.11
N ILE A 193 -15.52 -5.10 -7.17
CA ILE A 193 -15.29 -3.84 -7.88
C ILE A 193 -15.97 -2.73 -7.09
N ASN A 194 -15.22 -1.68 -6.78
CA ASN A 194 -15.75 -0.51 -6.10
C ASN A 194 -16.54 0.39 -7.07
N ASN A 195 -17.78 0.02 -7.37
CA ASN A 195 -18.70 0.85 -8.17
C ASN A 195 -19.35 1.92 -7.29
N LYS A 196 -18.65 3.04 -7.15
CA LYS A 196 -19.11 4.19 -6.36
C LYS A 196 -20.03 5.06 -7.19
N ASN A 197 -21.26 5.28 -6.72
CA ASN A 197 -22.13 6.30 -7.31
C ASN A 197 -21.66 7.68 -6.84
N LEU A 198 -21.04 8.42 -7.75
CA LEU A 198 -20.57 9.78 -7.49
C LEU A 198 -21.76 10.71 -7.24
N MET A 199 -21.66 11.45 -6.13
CA MET A 199 -22.62 12.47 -5.75
C MET A 199 -22.18 13.82 -6.34
N ASN A 200 -23.13 14.69 -6.70
CA ASN A 200 -22.76 16.06 -7.10
C ASN A 200 -22.23 16.85 -5.89
N ASN A 201 -21.51 17.93 -6.13
CA ASN A 201 -20.80 18.66 -5.07
C ASN A 201 -21.72 19.25 -3.99
N GLU A 202 -22.92 19.69 -4.36
CA GLU A 202 -23.89 20.29 -3.42
C GLU A 202 -24.50 19.25 -2.49
N LEU A 203 -24.94 18.12 -3.04
CA LEU A 203 -25.49 17.00 -2.28
C LEU A 203 -24.40 16.35 -1.42
N LEU A 204 -23.15 16.27 -1.91
CA LEU A 204 -22.01 15.82 -1.13
C LEU A 204 -21.75 16.71 0.09
N ALA A 205 -21.73 18.03 -0.09
CA ALA A 205 -21.57 18.97 1.02
C ALA A 205 -22.70 18.81 2.05
N THR A 206 -23.93 18.62 1.57
CA THR A 206 -25.10 18.39 2.43
C THR A 206 -24.97 17.09 3.23
N LEU A 207 -24.59 15.99 2.58
CA LEU A 207 -24.36 14.70 3.24
C LEU A 207 -23.27 14.82 4.32
N LYS A 208 -22.15 15.47 3.99
CA LYS A 208 -21.05 15.69 4.94
C LYS A 208 -21.46 16.52 6.15
N ASN A 209 -22.28 17.55 5.94
CA ASN A 209 -22.78 18.36 7.05
C ASN A 209 -23.66 17.56 8.02
N VAL A 210 -24.41 16.58 7.52
CA VAL A 210 -25.34 15.79 8.34
C VAL A 210 -24.65 14.58 8.97
N GLU A 211 -23.81 13.86 8.22
CA GLU A 211 -23.24 12.58 8.64
C GLU A 211 -21.76 12.65 9.00
N GLY A 212 -21.04 13.68 8.58
CA GLY A 212 -19.60 13.87 8.83
C GLY A 212 -18.74 13.84 7.57
N GLU A 213 -17.51 14.36 7.70
CA GLU A 213 -16.58 14.58 6.57
C GLU A 213 -16.16 13.32 5.81
N ASP A 214 -16.25 12.15 6.45
CA ASP A 214 -15.91 10.87 5.85
C ASP A 214 -17.00 10.34 4.89
N ALA A 215 -18.20 10.92 4.93
CA ALA A 215 -19.29 10.58 4.02
C ALA A 215 -19.04 11.15 2.61
N LYS A 216 -19.17 10.28 1.59
CA LYS A 216 -18.73 10.58 0.22
C LYS A 216 -19.68 10.08 -0.87
N TYR A 217 -20.52 9.09 -0.56
CA TYR A 217 -21.33 8.38 -1.55
C TYR A 217 -22.74 8.15 -1.02
N TYR A 218 -23.69 7.87 -1.92
CA TYR A 218 -24.94 7.24 -1.52
C TYR A 218 -24.69 5.81 -1.08
N LEU A 219 -25.56 5.31 -0.21
CA LEU A 219 -25.60 3.88 0.06
C LEU A 219 -26.05 3.14 -1.20
N SER A 220 -25.36 2.05 -1.52
CA SER A 220 -25.75 1.16 -2.62
C SER A 220 -25.76 -0.30 -2.15
N MET A 221 -26.59 -1.11 -2.80
CA MET A 221 -26.70 -2.54 -2.54
C MET A 221 -26.51 -3.33 -3.83
N THR A 222 -25.86 -4.47 -3.71
CA THR A 222 -25.81 -5.52 -4.73
C THR A 222 -26.48 -6.79 -4.18
N LYS A 223 -26.45 -7.88 -4.94
CA LYS A 223 -26.95 -9.18 -4.47
C LYS A 223 -26.13 -9.80 -3.33
N ASP A 224 -24.84 -9.43 -3.20
CA ASP A 224 -23.91 -10.07 -2.26
C ASP A 224 -23.33 -9.08 -1.23
N THR A 225 -23.42 -7.77 -1.47
CA THR A 225 -22.75 -6.74 -0.66
C THR A 225 -23.56 -5.45 -0.56
N TRP A 226 -23.19 -4.60 0.40
CA TRP A 226 -23.65 -3.21 0.45
C TRP A 226 -22.47 -2.25 0.63
N THR A 227 -22.55 -1.08 0.01
CA THR A 227 -21.55 -0.01 0.10
C THR A 227 -22.06 1.08 1.02
N CYS A 228 -21.34 1.34 2.10
CA CYS A 228 -21.67 2.41 3.04
C CYS A 228 -21.42 3.78 2.43
N VAL A 229 -22.05 4.83 2.98
CA VAL A 229 -21.85 6.22 2.57
C VAL A 229 -20.39 6.70 2.70
N CYS A 230 -19.58 6.08 3.55
CA CYS A 230 -18.13 6.34 3.64
C CYS A 230 -17.31 5.69 2.50
N GLY A 231 -17.96 4.87 1.66
CA GLY A 231 -17.37 4.18 0.51
C GLY A 231 -16.82 2.77 0.77
N ARG A 232 -16.97 2.25 2.00
CA ARG A 232 -16.56 0.87 2.33
C ARG A 232 -17.63 -0.12 1.89
N ILE A 233 -17.21 -1.17 1.19
CA ILE A 233 -18.04 -2.33 0.88
C ILE A 233 -18.04 -3.28 2.09
N ASN A 234 -19.20 -3.79 2.45
CA ASN A 234 -19.41 -4.71 3.57
C ASN A 234 -20.20 -5.94 3.08
N ASN A 235 -20.17 -7.03 3.86
CA ASN A 235 -21.01 -8.19 3.56
C ASN A 235 -22.49 -7.81 3.67
N LEU A 236 -23.33 -8.40 2.82
CA LEU A 236 -24.76 -8.10 2.83
C LEU A 236 -25.40 -8.33 4.19
N GLU A 237 -24.96 -9.34 4.94
CA GLU A 237 -25.49 -9.69 6.25
C GLU A 237 -25.07 -8.73 7.37
N ASP A 238 -23.97 -7.99 7.19
CA ASP A 238 -23.46 -7.07 8.21
C ASP A 238 -24.47 -5.96 8.48
N LYS A 239 -24.76 -5.71 9.77
CA LYS A 239 -25.66 -4.63 10.21
C LYS A 239 -24.97 -3.27 10.27
N PHE A 240 -23.66 -3.25 10.42
CA PHE A 240 -22.86 -2.04 10.61
C PHE A 240 -21.68 -2.03 9.64
N CYS A 241 -21.30 -0.85 9.17
CA CYS A 241 -20.10 -0.70 8.35
C CYS A 241 -18.86 -0.99 9.19
N ILE A 242 -18.00 -1.93 8.77
CA ILE A 242 -16.80 -2.30 9.52
C ILE A 242 -15.81 -1.13 9.69
N LYS A 243 -15.85 -0.15 8.78
CA LYS A 243 -14.96 1.02 8.79
C LYS A 243 -15.45 2.14 9.69
N CYS A 244 -16.69 2.62 9.48
CA CYS A 244 -17.22 3.82 10.15
C CYS A 244 -18.35 3.53 11.16
N ASN A 245 -18.69 2.25 11.36
CA ASN A 245 -19.69 1.78 12.31
C ASN A 245 -21.14 2.30 12.09
N ARG A 246 -21.43 2.90 10.92
CA ARG A 246 -22.79 3.32 10.56
C ARG A 246 -23.70 2.11 10.33
N ASN A 247 -24.94 2.20 10.80
CA ASN A 247 -25.95 1.15 10.65
C ASN A 247 -26.52 1.08 9.22
N LYS A 248 -26.55 -0.11 8.63
CA LYS A 248 -27.02 -0.37 7.25
C LYS A 248 -28.46 0.09 7.01
N GLU A 249 -29.39 -0.29 7.88
CA GLU A 249 -30.83 0.00 7.70
C GLU A 249 -31.12 1.50 7.82
N TYR A 250 -30.50 2.17 8.79
CA TYR A 250 -30.60 3.62 8.92
C TYR A 250 -30.03 4.32 7.69
N MET A 251 -28.87 3.88 7.19
CA MET A 251 -28.26 4.49 6.02
C MET A 251 -29.08 4.27 4.75
N LEU A 252 -29.66 3.07 4.59
CA LEU A 252 -30.51 2.73 3.44
C LEU A 252 -31.79 3.56 3.43
N LYS A 253 -32.40 3.79 4.60
CA LYS A 253 -33.61 4.60 4.71
C LYS A 253 -33.38 6.07 4.34
N ASN A 254 -32.23 6.63 4.70
CA ASN A 254 -32.01 8.07 4.69
C ASN A 254 -31.05 8.56 3.59
N TYR A 255 -30.22 7.68 3.01
CA TYR A 255 -29.12 8.07 2.12
C TYR A 255 -28.93 7.12 0.93
N ALA A 256 -29.98 6.46 0.45
CA ALA A 256 -29.94 5.61 -0.75
C ALA A 256 -29.89 6.41 -2.06
N ASP A 257 -30.46 7.62 -2.04
CA ASP A 257 -30.56 8.51 -3.20
C ASP A 257 -30.75 9.98 -2.77
N SER A 258 -30.81 10.89 -3.74
CA SER A 258 -30.99 12.33 -3.50
C SER A 258 -32.30 12.66 -2.77
N ASN A 259 -33.39 11.98 -3.10
CA ASN A 259 -34.70 12.26 -2.50
C ASN A 259 -34.70 11.89 -1.02
N SER A 260 -34.09 10.75 -0.66
CA SER A 260 -33.94 10.32 0.73
C SER A 260 -33.11 11.31 1.56
N LEU A 261 -32.03 11.84 0.98
CA LEU A 261 -31.18 12.85 1.61
C LEU A 261 -31.92 14.17 1.84
N GLU A 262 -32.62 14.69 0.83
CA GLU A 262 -33.42 15.92 0.94
C GLU A 262 -34.47 15.82 2.03
N LYS A 263 -35.23 14.71 2.05
CA LYS A 263 -36.23 14.45 3.10
C LYS A 263 -35.59 14.45 4.49
N ARG A 264 -34.44 13.81 4.66
CA ARG A 264 -33.73 13.74 5.94
C ARG A 264 -33.28 15.12 6.42
N VAL A 265 -32.79 15.96 5.51
CA VAL A 265 -32.39 17.34 5.79
C VAL A 265 -33.58 18.16 6.27
N ASP A 266 -34.75 18.00 5.64
CA ASP A 266 -35.97 18.70 6.05
C ASP A 266 -36.47 18.25 7.42
N GLU A 267 -36.40 16.95 7.72
CA GLU A 267 -36.72 16.41 9.04
C GLU A 267 -35.81 17.01 10.14
N ILE A 268 -34.50 17.14 9.88
CA ILE A 268 -33.55 17.75 10.82
C ILE A 268 -33.88 19.22 11.05
N LYS A 269 -34.13 20.00 9.98
CA LYS A 269 -34.52 21.42 10.09
C LYS A 269 -35.80 21.61 10.90
N GLN A 270 -36.78 20.70 10.77
CA GLN A 270 -38.02 20.75 11.55
C GLN A 270 -37.78 20.43 13.04
N GLN A 271 -36.92 19.46 13.34
CA GLN A 271 -36.53 19.12 14.71
C GLN A 271 -35.81 20.29 15.40
N GLU A 272 -34.87 20.93 14.71
CA GLU A 272 -34.15 22.11 15.24
C GLU A 272 -35.09 23.29 15.52
N LYS A 273 -36.07 23.54 14.64
CA LYS A 273 -37.08 24.59 14.86
C LYS A 273 -37.94 24.28 16.09
N THR A 274 -38.33 23.01 16.27
CA THR A 274 -39.16 22.59 17.40
C THR A 274 -38.39 22.69 18.72
N ASN A 275 -37.11 22.32 18.73
CA ASN A 275 -36.26 22.38 19.93
C ASN A 275 -35.86 23.81 20.35
N LYS A 276 -35.98 24.80 19.46
CA LYS A 276 -35.74 26.23 19.78
C LYS A 276 -36.96 26.94 20.38
N ILE A 277 -38.13 26.29 20.36
CA ILE A 277 -39.40 26.85 20.87
C ILE A 277 -39.67 26.38 22.32
N ILE A 278 -38.90 25.41 22.82
CA ILE A 278 -38.91 24.90 24.19
C ILE A 278 -37.79 25.59 24.97
#